data_AF-M3IG40-F1
#
_entry.id   AF-M3IG40-F1
#
_cell.length_a   1.000
_cell.length_b   1.000
_cell.length_c   1.000
_cell.angle_alpha   90.00
_cell.angle_beta   90.00
_cell.angle_gamma   90.00
#
_symmetry.space_group_name_H-M   'P 1'
#
loop_
_entity.id
_entity.type
_entity.pdbx_description
1 polymer ?
#
loop_
_entity_poly.entity_id
_entity_poly.type
_entity_poly.pdbx_seq_one_letter_code
_entity_poly.pdbx_strand_id
1 'polypeptide(L)'
;MKQDSSIRVKVIGHTSLEGSEDANQKVSLLRAQTVRNYIAGNGISKDRFEIIPKGASVPIGDNSKEEGKEMNRRVELRIYN
;
A
#
# COMPACT_ATOMS: atom_id res chain seq x y z
N MET A 1 14.65 -7.36 -7.53
CA MET A 1 14.21 -6.16 -8.27
C MET A 1 15.34 -5.45 -9.02
N LYS A 2 16.51 -5.16 -8.43
CA LYS A 2 17.69 -4.68 -9.21
C LYS A 2 18.39 -5.82 -9.96
N GLN A 3 18.52 -6.97 -9.30
CA GLN A 3 19.15 -8.18 -9.84
C GLN A 3 18.22 -8.97 -10.79
N ASP A 4 16.91 -8.77 -10.68
CA ASP A 4 15.91 -9.46 -11.48
C ASP A 4 14.91 -8.42 -11.99
N SER A 5 14.91 -8.23 -13.31
CA SER A 5 14.08 -7.28 -14.03
C SER A 5 12.65 -7.77 -14.24
N SER A 6 12.40 -9.08 -14.14
CA SER A 6 11.09 -9.71 -14.36
C SER A 6 10.12 -9.49 -13.20
N ILE A 7 10.63 -9.28 -11.98
CA ILE A 7 9.80 -9.08 -10.78
C ILE A 7 8.87 -7.88 -10.95
N ARG A 8 7.57 -8.13 -10.84
CA ARG A 8 6.51 -7.11 -10.72
C ARG A 8 5.94 -7.12 -9.32
N VAL A 9 5.42 -5.97 -8.86
CA VAL A 9 4.96 -5.79 -7.48
C VAL A 9 3.63 -5.06 -7.45
N LYS A 10 2.66 -5.63 -6.74
CA LYS A 10 1.46 -4.91 -6.29
C LYS A 10 1.80 -4.17 -5.01
N VAL A 11 1.58 -2.86 -4.99
CA VAL A 11 1.72 -2.00 -3.82
C VAL A 11 0.32 -1.67 -3.31
N ILE A 12 -0.06 -2.27 -2.19
CA ILE A 12 -1.42 -2.23 -1.67
C ILE A 12 -1.45 -1.31 -0.45
N GLY A 13 -2.24 -0.23 -0.52
CA GLY A 13 -2.38 0.71 0.58
C GLY A 13 -3.59 0.39 1.44
N HIS A 14 -3.42 0.51 2.77
CA HIS A 14 -4.49 0.32 3.74
C HIS A 14 -4.59 1.50 4.71
N THR A 15 -5.78 1.69 5.28
CA THR A 15 -6.06 2.65 6.35
C THR A 15 -6.73 1.94 7.53
N SER A 16 -6.78 2.62 8.67
CA SER A 16 -7.73 2.30 9.73
C SER A 16 -9.14 2.78 9.35
N LEU A 17 -10.15 2.45 10.16
CA LEU A 17 -11.57 2.65 9.81
C LEU A 17 -12.03 4.11 9.85
N GLU A 18 -11.30 5.01 10.50
CA GLU A 18 -11.74 6.39 10.70
C GLU A 18 -11.92 7.17 9.38
N GLY A 19 -12.90 8.07 9.35
CA GLY A 19 -13.19 8.90 8.19
C GLY A 19 -14.13 8.23 7.18
N SER A 20 -14.37 8.93 6.06
CA SER A 20 -15.22 8.41 4.99
C SER A 20 -14.48 7.38 4.15
N GLU A 21 -15.25 6.51 3.47
CA GLU A 21 -14.68 5.54 2.54
C GLU A 21 -13.85 6.22 1.45
N ASP A 22 -14.36 7.31 0.84
CA ASP A 22 -13.63 8.07 -0.18
C ASP A 22 -12.31 8.67 0.35
N ALA A 23 -12.32 9.20 1.58
CA ALA A 23 -11.08 9.69 2.21
C ALA A 23 -10.08 8.54 2.43
N ASN A 24 -10.56 7.39 2.88
CA ASN A 24 -9.73 6.20 3.09
C ASN A 24 -9.15 5.64 1.78
N GLN A 25 -9.93 5.67 0.68
CA GLN A 25 -9.43 5.32 -0.65
C GLN A 25 -8.31 6.28 -1.09
N LYS A 26 -8.47 7.59 -0.89
CA LYS A 26 -7.44 8.58 -1.23
C LYS A 26 -6.17 8.43 -0.39
N VAL A 27 -6.30 8.23 0.93
CA VAL A 27 -5.15 8.05 1.83
C VAL A 27 -4.40 6.76 1.52
N SER A 28 -5.12 5.65 1.32
CA SER A 28 -4.47 4.38 0.92
C SER A 28 -3.76 4.49 -0.43
N LEU A 29 -4.36 5.18 -1.41
CA LEU A 29 -3.74 5.46 -2.70
C LEU A 29 -2.42 6.23 -2.52
N LEU A 30 -2.45 7.33 -1.77
CA LEU A 30 -1.27 8.16 -1.51
C LEU A 30 -0.15 7.37 -0.83
N ARG A 31 -0.47 6.55 0.17
CA ARG A 31 0.52 5.69 0.85
C ARG A 31 1.20 4.74 -0.14
N ALA A 32 0.42 4.03 -0.95
CA ALA A 32 0.96 3.10 -1.94
C ALA A 32 1.81 3.82 -3.00
N GLN A 33 1.38 4.99 -3.47
CA GLN A 33 2.15 5.81 -4.41
C GLN A 33 3.47 6.30 -3.82
N THR A 34 3.48 6.72 -2.55
CA THR A 34 4.71 7.14 -1.84
C THR A 34 5.73 6.02 -1.79
N VAL A 35 5.32 4.81 -1.41
CA VAL A 35 6.22 3.63 -1.38
C VAL A 35 6.74 3.31 -2.78
N ARG A 36 5.88 3.25 -3.81
CA ARG A 36 6.32 3.06 -5.20
C ARG A 36 7.31 4.13 -5.62
N ASN A 37 7.02 5.40 -5.36
CA ASN A 37 7.88 6.52 -5.77
C ASN A 37 9.25 6.45 -5.09
N TYR A 38 9.30 6.07 -3.82
CA TYR A 38 10.55 5.86 -3.10
C TYR A 38 11.38 4.75 -3.75
N ILE A 39 10.79 3.58 -4.04
CA ILE A 39 11.51 2.47 -4.69
C ILE A 39 11.93 2.85 -6.12
N ALA A 40 11.07 3.58 -6.84
CA ALA A 40 11.39 4.02 -8.19
C ALA A 40 12.54 5.03 -8.21
N GLY A 41 12.59 5.94 -7.24
CA GLY A 41 13.72 6.87 -7.04
C GLY A 41 15.06 6.16 -6.78
N ASN A 42 15.04 4.88 -6.42
CA ASN A 42 16.22 4.04 -6.26
C ASN A 42 16.64 3.27 -7.53
N GLY A 43 16.11 3.67 -8.70
CA GLY A 43 16.50 3.15 -10.01
C GLY A 43 15.67 1.97 -10.51
N ILE A 44 14.44 1.80 -9.99
CA ILE A 44 13.50 0.80 -10.48
C ILE A 44 12.41 1.47 -11.33
N SER A 45 12.12 0.95 -12.53
CA SER A 45 11.03 1.51 -13.36
C SER A 45 9.67 1.43 -12.64
N LYS A 46 8.87 2.51 -12.76
CA LYS A 46 7.50 2.59 -12.22
C LYS A 46 6.56 1.57 -12.86
N ASP A 47 6.82 1.11 -14.08
CA ASP A 47 5.96 0.17 -14.82
C ASP A 47 5.96 -1.25 -14.26
N ARG A 48 6.87 -1.52 -13.32
CA ARG A 48 6.91 -2.77 -12.57
C ARG A 48 6.01 -2.78 -11.34
N PHE A 49 5.28 -1.70 -11.10
CA PHE A 49 4.40 -1.56 -9.95
C PHE A 49 2.96 -1.37 -10.37
N GLU A 50 2.07 -2.10 -9.71
CA GLU A 50 0.63 -1.87 -9.76
C GLU A 50 0.20 -1.29 -8.41
N ILE A 51 -0.53 -0.17 -8.43
CA ILE A 51 -1.03 0.47 -7.21
C ILE A 51 -2.45 0.00 -6.93
N ILE A 52 -2.70 -0.50 -5.72
CA ILE A 52 -4.02 -0.98 -5.30
C ILE A 52 -4.43 -0.27 -4.01
N PRO A 53 -5.29 0.76 -4.07
CA PRO A 53 -5.89 1.32 -2.86
C PRO A 53 -6.96 0.39 -2.32
N LYS A 54 -6.93 0.10 -1.01
CA LYS A 54 -7.95 -0.70 -0.33
C LYS A 54 -8.70 0.06 0.76
N GLY A 55 -8.29 1.28 1.10
CA GLY A 55 -8.82 2.00 2.25
C GLY A 55 -8.84 1.12 3.50
N ALA A 56 -9.97 1.13 4.21
CA ALA A 56 -10.18 0.35 5.44
C ALA A 56 -10.77 -1.06 5.20
N SER A 57 -10.96 -1.48 3.94
CA SER A 57 -11.75 -2.68 3.60
C SER A 57 -11.11 -4.02 4.00
N VAL A 58 -9.83 -4.04 4.36
CA VAL A 58 -9.09 -5.26 4.71
C VAL A 58 -8.33 -5.05 6.03
N PRO A 59 -9.06 -5.01 7.17
CA PRO A 59 -8.45 -4.89 8.48
C PRO A 59 -7.73 -6.20 8.85
N ILE A 60 -6.60 -6.05 9.53
CA ILE A 60 -5.84 -7.15 10.14
C ILE A 60 -5.75 -6.99 11.66
N GLY A 61 -6.14 -5.82 12.18
CA GLY A 61 -6.24 -5.52 13.59
C GLY A 61 -7.60 -4.93 13.96
N ASP A 62 -7.92 -4.99 15.24
CA ASP A 62 -9.15 -4.43 15.83
C ASP A 62 -9.16 -2.89 15.76
N ASN A 63 -10.06 -2.30 14.99
CA ASN A 63 -10.16 -0.84 14.85
C ASN A 63 -10.66 -0.12 16.12
N SER A 64 -11.12 -0.84 17.14
CA SER A 64 -11.46 -0.25 18.44
C SER A 64 -10.23 0.01 19.32
N LYS A 65 -9.08 -0.58 19.00
CA LYS A 65 -7.82 -0.49 19.76
C LYS A 65 -6.77 0.27 18.96
N GLU A 66 -5.93 1.05 19.62
CA GLU A 66 -4.90 1.83 18.91
C GLU A 66 -3.89 0.92 18.22
N GLU A 67 -3.51 -0.20 18.85
CA GLU A 67 -2.60 -1.18 18.27
C GLU A 67 -3.19 -1.79 16.98
N GLY A 68 -4.49 -2.08 16.97
CA GLY A 68 -5.16 -2.63 15.80
C GLY A 68 -5.30 -1.60 14.67
N LYS A 69 -5.53 -0.33 15.00
CA LYS A 69 -5.51 0.77 14.02
C LYS A 69 -4.12 0.94 13.41
N GLU A 70 -3.05 0.87 14.21
CA GLU A 70 -1.68 0.93 13.72
C GLU A 70 -1.37 -0.21 12.74
N MET A 71 -1.75 -1.45 13.09
CA MET A 71 -1.63 -2.60 12.18
C MET A 71 -2.40 -2.39 10.87
N ASN A 72 -3.56 -1.73 10.91
CA ASN A 72 -4.36 -1.44 9.71
C ASN A 72 -3.75 -0.35 8.83
N ARG A 73 -3.02 0.61 9.41
CA ARG A 73 -2.33 1.69 8.69
C ARG A 73 -1.01 1.19 8.07
N ARG A 74 -1.11 0.35 7.03
CA ARG A 74 0.05 -0.30 6.40
C ARG A 74 0.09 -0.18 4.88
N VAL A 75 1.21 -0.60 4.30
CA VAL A 75 1.36 -0.88 2.86
C VAL A 75 1.91 -2.30 2.70
N GLU A 76 1.26 -3.11 1.86
CA GLU A 76 1.74 -4.45 1.49
C GLU A 76 2.43 -4.42 0.12
N LEU A 77 3.53 -5.18 -0.01
CA LEU A 77 4.18 -5.43 -1.29
C LEU A 77 3.99 -6.90 -1.65
N ARG A 78 3.29 -7.18 -2.75
CA ARG A 78 3.10 -8.54 -3.25
C ARG A 78 3.81 -8.73 -4.58
N ILE A 79 4.76 -9.65 -4.62
CA ILE A 79 5.49 -10.01 -5.82
C ILE A 79 4.62 -10.92 -6.69
N TYR A 80 4.60 -10.67 -7.99
CA TYR A 80 4.00 -11.54 -8.99
C TYR A 80 4.82 -11.47 -10.29
N ASN A 81 4.70 -12.51 -11.12
CA ASN A 81 5.37 -12.61 -12.41
C ASN A 81 4.39 -12.32 -13.55
#